data_AF-A0A955IEG1-F1
#
_entry.id   AF-A0A955IEG1-F1
#
_cell.length_a   1.000
_cell.length_b   1.000
_cell.length_c   1.000
_cell.angle_alpha   90.00
_cell.angle_beta   90.00
_cell.angle_gamma   90.00
#
_symmetry.space_group_name_H-M   'P 1'
#
loop_
_entity.id
_entity.type
_entity.pdbx_description
1 polymer ?
#
loop_
_entity_poly.entity_id
_entity_poly.type
_entity_poly.pdbx_seq_one_letter_code
_entity_poly.pdbx_strand_id
1 'polypeptide(L)'
;MNQSSVVAALHAVGERLAYDAPELERVEMVVIGGAAGLLSGSLSPDRTTTDCDVLSVDPSDAKPVVLAAAQAVAEQIGLGETWLNDGGAPWADGLPRGWRDRCREVLRSGPLIVHAIGRVDLMALKLLAGRAQDIEDLVALQLSPAEVTFLGEHLGAWSDDSWPRGMIDEALVLLEALASGKHAQALADSMVEAPSPVHRSDEEAAHGSA
;
A
#
# COMPACT_ATOMS: atom_id res chain seq x y z
N MET A 1 9.12 10.71 -6.63
CA MET A 1 9.86 10.74 -5.35
C MET A 1 10.69 9.48 -5.21
N ASN A 2 11.99 9.59 -4.92
CA ASN A 2 12.82 8.44 -4.52
C ASN A 2 12.74 8.22 -2.99
N GLN A 3 13.42 7.21 -2.46
CA GLN A 3 13.41 6.90 -1.01
C GLN A 3 13.77 8.14 -0.16
N SER A 4 14.86 8.83 -0.49
CA SER A 4 15.30 10.02 0.26
C SER A 4 14.26 11.15 0.27
N SER A 5 13.58 11.37 -0.87
CA SER A 5 12.49 12.35 -0.95
C SER A 5 11.29 11.97 -0.08
N VAL A 6 10.89 10.69 -0.07
CA VAL A 6 9.78 10.22 0.78
C VAL A 6 10.13 10.36 2.26
N VAL A 7 11.35 9.97 2.65
CA VAL A 7 11.85 10.13 4.02
C VAL A 7 11.86 11.60 4.45
N ALA A 8 12.39 12.49 3.62
CA ALA A 8 12.44 13.92 3.93
C ALA A 8 11.04 14.54 4.06
N ALA A 9 10.11 14.19 3.17
CA ALA A 9 8.74 14.67 3.22
C ALA A 9 8.01 14.18 4.48
N LEU A 10 8.12 12.90 4.83
CA LEU A 10 7.51 12.35 6.04
C LEU A 10 8.15 12.90 7.33
N HIS A 11 9.46 13.18 7.33
CA HIS A 11 10.11 13.89 8.43
C HIS A 11 9.49 15.27 8.64
N ALA A 12 9.34 16.04 7.56
CA ALA A 12 8.73 17.37 7.60
C ALA A 12 7.27 17.32 8.07
N VAL A 13 6.51 16.28 7.70
CA VAL A 13 5.15 16.08 8.24
C VAL A 13 5.19 15.87 9.75
N GLY A 14 6.08 15.02 10.25
CA GLY A 14 6.24 14.79 11.68
C GLY A 14 6.65 16.05 12.46
N GLU A 15 7.58 16.84 11.91
CA GLU A 15 7.97 18.14 12.50
C GLU A 15 6.81 19.14 12.49
N ARG A 16 6.03 19.17 11.41
CA ARG A 16 4.87 20.04 11.29
C ARG A 16 3.78 19.65 12.28
N LEU A 17 3.51 18.36 12.47
CA LEU A 17 2.55 17.87 13.46
C LEU A 17 2.96 18.28 14.88
N ALA A 18 4.25 18.18 15.21
CA ALA A 18 4.76 18.62 16.52
C ALA A 18 4.53 20.12 16.79
N TYR A 19 4.42 20.94 15.73
CA TYR A 19 4.18 22.38 15.83
C TYR A 19 2.69 22.75 15.77
N ASP A 20 1.95 22.20 14.81
CA ASP A 20 0.54 22.54 14.54
C ASP A 20 -0.44 21.86 15.51
N ALA A 21 -0.07 20.69 16.05
CA ALA A 21 -0.91 19.88 16.93
C ALA A 21 -0.10 19.30 18.11
N PRO A 22 0.43 20.17 19.00
CA PRO A 22 1.32 19.76 20.10
C PRO A 22 0.67 18.84 21.14
N GLU A 23 -0.67 18.74 21.14
CA GLU A 23 -1.43 17.78 21.94
C GLU A 23 -1.36 16.34 21.43
N LEU A 24 -0.98 16.14 20.16
CA LEU A 24 -0.73 14.80 19.62
C LEU A 24 0.63 14.31 20.10
N GLU A 25 0.64 13.42 21.09
CA GLU A 25 1.87 12.83 21.61
C GLU A 25 2.39 11.68 20.73
N ARG A 26 1.49 10.98 20.04
CA ARG A 26 1.81 9.78 19.27
C ARG A 26 0.76 9.52 18.18
N VAL A 27 1.25 9.34 16.95
CA VAL A 27 0.44 8.99 15.78
C VAL A 27 1.14 7.86 15.03
N GLU A 28 0.56 6.67 15.01
CA GLU A 28 1.02 5.58 14.14
C GLU A 28 0.33 5.67 12.78
N MET A 29 1.10 5.62 11.70
CA MET A 29 0.61 5.61 10.34
C MET A 29 1.15 4.38 9.60
N VAL A 30 0.26 3.56 9.06
CA VAL A 30 0.66 2.44 8.20
C VAL A 30 0.58 2.88 6.74
N VAL A 31 1.68 2.71 6.01
CA VAL A 31 1.76 2.99 4.57
C VAL A 31 1.87 1.70 3.76
N ILE A 32 1.36 1.75 2.53
CA ILE A 32 1.40 0.65 1.55
C ILE A 32 2.01 1.10 0.22
N GLY A 33 1.93 0.24 -0.80
CA GLY A 33 2.30 0.58 -2.18
C GLY A 33 3.80 0.86 -2.36
N GLY A 34 4.10 1.72 -3.34
CA GLY A 34 5.48 2.05 -3.71
C GLY A 34 6.28 2.69 -2.57
N ALA A 35 5.66 3.61 -1.82
CA ALA A 35 6.30 4.26 -0.67
C ALA A 35 6.68 3.28 0.42
N ALA A 36 5.79 2.34 0.80
CA ALA A 36 6.11 1.29 1.77
C ALA A 36 7.27 0.41 1.31
N GLY A 37 7.29 0.05 0.02
CA GLY A 37 8.37 -0.72 -0.58
C GLY A 37 9.72 -0.01 -0.54
N LEU A 38 9.75 1.29 -0.83
CA LEU A 38 10.94 2.13 -0.74
C LEU A 38 11.43 2.30 0.70
N LEU A 39 10.52 2.61 1.63
CA LEU A 39 10.85 2.86 3.03
C LEU A 39 11.34 1.61 3.75
N SER A 40 10.78 0.44 3.43
CA SER A 40 11.19 -0.85 4.01
C SER A 40 12.46 -1.44 3.39
N GLY A 41 12.96 -0.86 2.29
CA GLY A 41 14.05 -1.44 1.50
C GLY A 41 13.66 -2.71 0.74
N SER A 42 12.35 -2.96 0.56
CA SER A 42 11.86 -4.10 -0.21
C SER A 42 11.97 -3.86 -1.71
N LEU A 43 11.89 -2.61 -2.17
CA LEU A 43 12.04 -2.24 -3.58
C LEU A 43 13.43 -1.64 -3.85
N SER A 44 13.82 -1.65 -5.13
CA SER A 44 15.11 -1.11 -5.58
C SER A 44 15.29 0.35 -5.13
N PRO A 45 16.51 0.77 -4.72
CA PRO A 45 16.82 2.18 -4.43
C PRO A 45 16.57 3.14 -5.60
N ASP A 46 16.61 2.63 -6.84
CA ASP A 46 16.36 3.42 -8.06
C ASP A 46 14.87 3.59 -8.38
N ARG A 47 14.00 2.89 -7.66
CA ARG A 47 12.54 2.97 -7.82
C ARG A 47 12.03 4.34 -7.34
N THR A 48 11.03 4.90 -8.03
CA THR A 48 10.43 6.19 -7.66
C THR A 48 8.90 6.15 -7.61
N THR A 49 8.30 6.63 -6.54
CA THR A 49 6.84 6.70 -6.38
C THR A 49 6.31 8.12 -6.59
N THR A 50 5.08 8.28 -7.07
CA THR A 50 4.42 9.58 -7.19
C THR A 50 3.77 10.03 -5.88
N ASP A 51 3.45 9.07 -5.02
CA ASP A 51 2.64 9.21 -3.82
C ASP A 51 3.02 8.19 -2.74
N CYS A 52 2.37 8.32 -1.60
CA CYS A 52 2.47 7.53 -0.39
C CYS A 52 1.05 7.24 0.10
N ASP A 53 0.59 6.03 -0.14
CA ASP A 53 -0.74 5.58 0.23
C ASP A 53 -0.79 5.19 1.71
N VAL A 54 -1.69 5.82 2.46
CA VAL A 54 -1.97 5.53 3.85
C VAL A 54 -3.09 4.51 3.95
N LEU A 55 -2.81 3.42 4.67
CA LEU A 55 -3.77 2.38 4.96
C LEU A 55 -4.56 2.69 6.24
N SER A 56 -3.86 3.11 7.30
CA SER A 56 -4.49 3.44 8.58
C SER A 56 -3.66 4.46 9.35
N VAL A 57 -4.34 5.22 10.20
CA VAL A 57 -3.75 6.12 11.20
C VAL A 57 -4.35 5.78 12.56
N ASP A 58 -3.53 5.74 13.60
CA ASP A 58 -3.92 5.55 15.00
C ASP A 58 -3.31 6.67 15.87
N PRO A 59 -4.12 7.41 16.65
CA PRO A 59 -5.57 7.30 16.73
C PRO A 59 -6.25 7.76 15.44
N SER A 60 -7.41 7.19 15.10
CA SER A 60 -8.06 7.40 13.79
C SER A 60 -8.50 8.84 13.54
N ASP A 61 -8.80 9.57 14.61
CA ASP A 61 -9.15 11.00 14.57
C ASP A 61 -7.96 11.92 14.25
N ALA A 62 -6.72 11.42 14.33
CA ALA A 62 -5.54 12.16 13.89
C ALA A 62 -5.40 12.20 12.35
N LYS A 63 -6.09 11.31 11.60
CA LYS A 63 -5.95 11.21 10.13
C LYS A 63 -6.15 12.56 9.40
N PRO A 64 -7.21 13.35 9.66
CA PRO A 64 -7.40 14.64 8.98
C PRO A 64 -6.25 15.62 9.26
N VAL A 65 -5.71 15.63 10.48
CA VAL A 65 -4.60 16.50 10.88
C VAL A 65 -3.30 16.09 10.18
N VAL A 66 -3.04 14.78 10.09
CA VAL A 66 -1.91 14.23 9.33
C VAL A 66 -1.97 14.62 7.85
N LEU A 67 -3.13 14.46 7.21
CA LEU A 67 -3.29 14.81 5.80
C LEU A 67 -3.18 16.33 5.55
N ALA A 68 -3.71 17.15 6.46
CA ALA A 68 -3.56 18.61 6.38
C ALA A 68 -2.09 19.05 6.54
N ALA A 69 -1.35 18.44 7.48
CA ALA A 69 0.08 18.68 7.63
C ALA A 69 0.86 18.27 6.37
N ALA A 70 0.50 17.13 5.76
CA ALA A 70 1.10 16.67 4.53
C ALA A 70 0.83 17.58 3.33
N GLN A 71 -0.38 18.13 3.21
CA GLN A 71 -0.69 19.13 2.18
C GLN A 71 0.15 20.39 2.36
N ALA A 72 0.26 20.90 3.60
CA ALA A 72 1.06 22.08 3.87
C ALA A 72 2.57 21.86 3.62
N VAL A 73 3.08 20.65 3.89
CA VAL A 73 4.44 20.26 3.48
C VAL A 73 4.55 20.20 1.96
N ALA A 74 3.55 19.65 1.26
CA ALA A 74 3.55 19.57 -0.20
C ALA A 74 3.77 20.94 -0.86
N GLU A 75 3.03 21.95 -0.39
CA GLU A 75 3.15 23.33 -0.86
C GLU A 75 4.55 23.91 -0.60
N GLN A 76 5.16 23.60 0.55
CA GLN A 76 6.47 24.12 0.94
C GLN A 76 7.61 23.54 0.10
N ILE A 77 7.54 22.25 -0.26
CA ILE A 77 8.62 21.54 -0.97
C ILE A 77 8.29 21.18 -2.43
N GLY A 78 7.15 21.65 -2.95
CA GLY A 78 6.74 21.48 -4.34
C GLY A 78 6.34 20.05 -4.72
N LEU A 79 5.75 19.30 -3.80
CA LEU A 79 5.12 18.00 -4.10
C LEU A 79 3.67 18.18 -4.56
N GLY A 80 3.11 17.16 -5.22
CA GLY A 80 1.68 17.15 -5.54
C GLY A 80 0.82 17.10 -4.27
N GLU A 81 -0.33 17.75 -4.29
CA GLU A 81 -1.22 17.88 -3.11
C GLU A 81 -1.63 16.54 -2.50
N THR A 82 -1.72 15.48 -3.33
CA THR A 82 -2.12 14.13 -2.93
C THR A 82 -0.93 13.19 -2.74
N TRP A 83 0.29 13.70 -2.56
CA TRP A 83 1.49 12.86 -2.37
C TRP A 83 1.39 11.97 -1.14
N LEU A 84 0.65 12.38 -0.10
CA LEU A 84 0.23 11.54 1.02
C LEU A 84 -1.30 11.51 0.99
N ASN A 85 -1.89 10.33 0.80
CA ASN A 85 -3.33 10.20 0.59
C ASN A 85 -3.85 8.91 1.23
N ASP A 86 -5.17 8.69 1.23
CA ASP A 86 -5.81 7.52 1.81
C ASP A 86 -6.24 6.46 0.78
N GLY A 87 -5.63 6.48 -0.40
CA GLY A 87 -5.81 5.52 -1.48
C GLY A 87 -5.46 4.08 -1.09
N GLY A 88 -4.84 3.87 0.08
CA GLY A 88 -4.58 2.55 0.63
C GLY A 88 -5.78 1.88 1.29
N ALA A 89 -6.78 2.65 1.76
CA ALA A 89 -7.91 2.10 2.51
C ALA A 89 -8.73 1.06 1.72
N PRO A 90 -9.05 1.24 0.42
CA PRO A 90 -9.78 0.24 -0.36
C PRO A 90 -9.03 -1.10 -0.55
N TRP A 91 -7.72 -1.13 -0.29
CA TRP A 91 -6.88 -2.32 -0.41
C TRP A 91 -6.74 -3.10 0.90
N ALA A 92 -7.31 -2.61 2.00
CA ALA A 92 -7.16 -3.21 3.32
C ALA A 92 -7.56 -4.68 3.38
N ASP A 93 -8.66 -5.03 2.69
CA ASP A 93 -9.17 -6.40 2.63
C ASP A 93 -8.25 -7.30 1.80
N GLY A 94 -7.46 -6.74 0.87
CA GLY A 94 -6.55 -7.51 0.00
C GLY A 94 -5.31 -8.03 0.72
N LEU A 95 -5.08 -7.57 1.95
CA LEU A 95 -3.91 -7.93 2.73
C LEU A 95 -4.06 -9.32 3.37
N PRO A 96 -2.98 -10.14 3.38
CA PRO A 96 -3.01 -11.43 4.06
C PRO A 96 -3.30 -11.32 5.56
N ARG A 97 -3.95 -12.35 6.12
CA ARG A 97 -4.26 -12.39 7.56
C ARG A 97 -3.00 -12.16 8.41
N GLY A 98 -3.16 -11.43 9.50
CA GLY A 98 -2.05 -11.07 10.40
C GLY A 98 -1.05 -10.07 9.80
N TRP A 99 -1.39 -9.31 8.75
CA TRP A 99 -0.48 -8.33 8.14
C TRP A 99 0.05 -7.31 9.13
N ARG A 100 -0.74 -6.95 10.15
CA ARG A 100 -0.32 -6.01 11.22
C ARG A 100 0.91 -6.51 11.97
N ASP A 101 1.03 -7.81 12.19
CA ASP A 101 2.18 -8.41 12.89
C ASP A 101 3.46 -8.37 12.05
N ARG A 102 3.33 -8.14 10.74
CA ARG A 102 4.45 -8.04 9.79
C ARG A 102 4.84 -6.60 9.49
N CYS A 103 4.09 -5.61 9.98
CA CYS A 103 4.43 -4.20 9.84
C CYS A 103 5.76 -3.89 10.54
N ARG A 104 6.53 -2.99 9.95
CA ARG A 104 7.82 -2.54 10.50
C ARG A 104 7.85 -1.04 10.60
N GLU A 105 8.29 -0.53 11.75
CA GLU A 105 8.62 0.90 11.88
C GLU A 105 9.74 1.23 10.90
N VAL A 106 9.51 2.21 10.03
CA VAL A 106 10.45 2.65 8.99
C VAL A 106 10.87 4.11 9.18
N LEU A 107 10.12 4.90 9.95
CA LEU A 107 10.42 6.30 10.22
C LEU A 107 9.77 6.76 11.52
N ARG A 108 10.44 7.68 12.22
CA ARG A 108 9.91 8.39 13.38
C ARG A 108 10.32 9.86 13.31
N SER A 109 9.36 10.78 13.42
CA SER A 109 9.59 12.23 13.41
C SER A 109 8.50 12.95 14.20
N GLY A 110 8.87 13.72 15.22
CA GLY A 110 7.86 14.31 16.13
C GLY A 110 6.94 13.23 16.72
N PRO A 111 5.61 13.45 16.73
CA PRO A 111 4.65 12.42 17.16
C PRO A 111 4.40 11.34 16.11
N LEU A 112 4.83 11.53 14.86
CA LEU A 112 4.57 10.60 13.76
C LEU A 112 5.51 9.39 13.80
N ILE A 113 4.92 8.21 13.79
CA ILE A 113 5.59 6.91 13.65
C ILE A 113 5.02 6.25 12.40
N VAL A 114 5.88 5.98 11.42
CA VAL A 114 5.46 5.38 10.16
C VAL A 114 5.85 3.92 10.13
N HIS A 115 4.88 3.08 9.82
CA HIS A 115 5.04 1.64 9.61
C HIS A 115 4.82 1.30 8.14
N ALA A 116 5.72 0.51 7.55
CA ALA A 116 5.47 -0.10 6.25
C ALA A 116 4.86 -1.50 6.44
N ILE A 117 3.95 -1.91 5.56
CA ILE A 117 3.49 -3.30 5.50
C ILE A 117 4.63 -4.28 5.21
N GLY A 118 4.42 -5.53 5.58
CA GLY A 118 5.39 -6.60 5.36
C GLY A 118 5.63 -6.89 3.87
N ARG A 119 6.77 -7.53 3.58
CA ARG A 119 7.17 -7.87 2.22
C ARG A 119 6.14 -8.73 1.48
N VAL A 120 5.63 -9.79 2.12
CA VAL A 120 4.63 -10.68 1.50
C VAL A 120 3.29 -9.97 1.30
N ASP A 121 2.98 -9.00 2.18
CA ASP A 121 1.79 -8.17 2.07
C ASP A 121 1.89 -7.21 0.87
N LEU A 122 3.08 -6.61 0.69
CA LEU A 122 3.39 -5.79 -0.49
C LEU A 122 3.27 -6.61 -1.78
N MET A 123 3.75 -7.85 -1.79
CA MET A 123 3.61 -8.73 -2.95
C MET A 123 2.15 -9.04 -3.27
N ALA A 124 1.32 -9.33 -2.25
CA ALA A 124 -0.10 -9.58 -2.44
C ALA A 124 -0.80 -8.40 -3.11
N LEU A 125 -0.55 -7.17 -2.63
CA LEU A 125 -1.13 -5.97 -3.24
C LEU A 125 -0.63 -5.72 -4.66
N LYS A 126 0.65 -5.99 -4.95
CA LYS A 126 1.20 -5.86 -6.31
C LYS A 126 0.61 -6.86 -7.29
N LEU A 127 0.37 -8.10 -6.83
CA LEU A 127 -0.31 -9.12 -7.64
C LEU A 127 -1.73 -8.70 -7.99
N LEU A 128 -2.47 -8.16 -7.00
CA LEU A 128 -3.82 -7.63 -7.24
C LEU A 128 -3.81 -6.42 -8.18
N ALA A 129 -2.86 -5.49 -8.00
CA ALA A 129 -2.78 -4.28 -8.83
C ALA A 129 -2.38 -4.57 -10.28
N GLY A 130 -1.45 -5.51 -10.51
CA GLY A 130 -1.13 -6.05 -11.84
C GLY A 130 -0.58 -5.04 -12.87
N ARG A 131 -0.29 -3.79 -12.50
CA ARG A 131 0.27 -2.78 -13.42
C ARG A 131 1.66 -3.19 -13.87
N ALA A 132 2.11 -2.71 -15.03
CA ALA A 132 3.45 -3.01 -15.56
C ALA A 132 4.57 -2.79 -14.53
N GLN A 133 4.52 -1.67 -13.80
CA GLN A 133 5.47 -1.35 -12.75
C GLN A 133 5.37 -2.27 -11.52
N ASP A 134 4.18 -2.76 -11.18
CA ASP A 134 4.01 -3.74 -10.10
C ASP A 134 4.59 -5.11 -10.49
N ILE A 135 4.49 -5.48 -11.76
CA ILE A 135 5.10 -6.69 -12.30
C ILE A 135 6.63 -6.58 -12.30
N GLU A 136 7.19 -5.44 -12.73
CA GLU A 136 8.63 -5.17 -12.62
C GLU A 136 9.12 -5.29 -11.17
N ASP A 137 8.38 -4.70 -10.23
CA ASP A 137 8.67 -4.78 -8.80
C ASP A 137 8.62 -6.25 -8.31
N LEU A 138 7.61 -7.04 -8.71
CA LEU A 138 7.50 -8.47 -8.34
C LEU A 138 8.65 -9.32 -8.91
N VAL A 139 9.07 -9.07 -10.15
CA VAL A 139 10.24 -9.72 -10.75
C VAL A 139 11.50 -9.39 -9.97
N ALA A 140 11.71 -8.12 -9.63
CA ALA A 140 12.85 -7.66 -8.85
C ALA A 140 12.85 -8.21 -7.42
N LEU A 141 11.66 -8.40 -6.83
CA LEU A 141 11.51 -8.98 -5.50
C LEU A 141 11.95 -10.46 -5.45
N GLN A 142 11.96 -11.19 -6.57
CA GLN A 142 12.34 -12.62 -6.64
C GLN A 142 11.60 -13.48 -5.59
N LEU A 143 10.32 -13.76 -5.85
CA LEU A 143 9.48 -14.55 -4.94
C LEU A 143 10.13 -15.92 -4.65
N SER A 144 10.24 -16.24 -3.36
CA SER A 144 10.65 -17.57 -2.93
C SER A 144 9.51 -18.59 -3.10
N PRO A 145 9.80 -19.90 -3.18
CA PRO A 145 8.76 -20.93 -3.26
C PRO A 145 7.74 -20.85 -2.11
N ALA A 146 8.19 -20.51 -0.89
CA ALA A 146 7.31 -20.36 0.26
C ALA A 146 6.37 -19.13 0.12
N GLU A 147 6.88 -18.01 -0.40
CA GLU A 147 6.06 -16.84 -0.70
C GLU A 147 5.03 -17.15 -1.80
N VAL A 148 5.42 -17.91 -2.84
CA VAL A 148 4.48 -18.34 -3.90
C VAL A 148 3.35 -19.18 -3.32
N THR A 149 3.66 -20.19 -2.51
CA THR A 149 2.63 -21.03 -1.88
C THR A 149 1.71 -20.19 -0.99
N PHE A 150 2.27 -19.34 -0.14
CA PHE A 150 1.49 -18.48 0.75
C PHE A 150 0.58 -17.52 -0.01
N LEU A 151 1.08 -16.86 -1.06
CA LEU A 151 0.32 -15.93 -1.88
C LEU A 151 -0.78 -16.64 -2.67
N GLY A 152 -0.51 -17.86 -3.17
CA GLY A 152 -1.51 -18.68 -3.86
C GLY A 152 -2.64 -19.11 -2.93
N GLU A 153 -2.33 -19.53 -1.70
CA GLU A 153 -3.34 -19.85 -0.68
C GLU A 153 -4.15 -18.62 -0.27
N HIS A 154 -3.50 -17.46 -0.09
CA HIS A 154 -4.18 -16.21 0.24
C HIS A 154 -5.13 -15.77 -0.87
N LEU A 155 -4.65 -15.69 -2.11
CA LEU A 155 -5.46 -15.26 -3.26
C LEU A 155 -6.57 -16.27 -3.58
N GLY A 156 -6.27 -17.57 -3.51
CA GLY A 156 -7.24 -18.64 -3.76
C GLY A 156 -8.32 -18.79 -2.68
N ALA A 157 -8.20 -18.12 -1.54
CA ALA A 157 -9.23 -18.08 -0.52
C ALA A 157 -10.35 -17.06 -0.82
N TRP A 158 -10.16 -16.18 -1.82
CA TRP A 158 -11.16 -15.19 -2.21
C TRP A 158 -12.16 -15.76 -3.21
N SER A 159 -13.42 -15.35 -3.07
CA SER A 159 -14.46 -15.57 -4.08
C SER A 159 -14.53 -14.40 -5.07
N ASP A 160 -14.96 -14.66 -6.30
CA ASP A 160 -15.14 -13.65 -7.36
C ASP A 160 -16.03 -12.46 -6.98
N ASP A 161 -16.91 -12.61 -6.00
CA ASP A 161 -17.85 -11.56 -5.60
C ASP A 161 -17.24 -10.50 -4.64
N SER A 162 -16.03 -10.76 -4.13
CA SER A 162 -15.33 -9.92 -3.15
C SER A 162 -14.45 -8.84 -3.79
N TRP A 163 -14.08 -9.02 -5.06
CA TRP A 163 -13.18 -8.15 -5.81
C TRP A 163 -13.77 -7.83 -7.19
N PRO A 164 -13.27 -6.80 -7.90
CA PRO A 164 -13.62 -6.61 -9.30
C PRO A 164 -13.44 -7.91 -10.08
N ARG A 165 -14.44 -8.26 -10.90
CA ARG A 165 -14.49 -9.53 -11.62
C ARG A 165 -13.20 -9.76 -12.41
N GLY A 166 -12.59 -10.93 -12.22
CA GLY A 166 -11.37 -11.34 -12.92
C GLY A 166 -10.07 -10.92 -12.25
N MET A 167 -10.09 -9.99 -11.27
CA MET A 167 -8.87 -9.49 -10.63
C MET A 167 -8.11 -10.59 -9.86
N ILE A 168 -8.82 -11.49 -9.17
CA ILE A 168 -8.19 -12.61 -8.45
C ILE A 168 -7.61 -13.63 -9.43
N ASP A 169 -8.36 -13.99 -10.48
CA ASP A 169 -7.89 -14.91 -11.52
C ASP A 169 -6.63 -14.37 -12.21
N GLU A 170 -6.63 -13.09 -12.57
CA GLU A 170 -5.47 -12.40 -13.16
C GLU A 170 -4.26 -12.41 -12.22
N ALA A 171 -4.47 -12.13 -10.94
CA ALA A 171 -3.41 -12.18 -9.93
C ALA A 171 -2.82 -13.60 -9.76
N LEU A 172 -3.67 -14.64 -9.80
CA LEU A 172 -3.23 -16.04 -9.74
C LEU A 172 -2.44 -16.46 -10.99
N VAL A 173 -2.91 -16.05 -12.18
CA VAL A 173 -2.19 -16.29 -13.46
C VAL A 173 -0.82 -15.62 -13.43
N LEU A 174 -0.75 -14.37 -12.96
CA LEU A 174 0.50 -13.64 -12.80
C LEU A 174 1.45 -14.33 -11.82
N LEU A 175 0.93 -14.79 -10.67
CA LEU A 175 1.72 -15.52 -9.68
C LEU A 175 2.30 -16.82 -10.26
N GLU A 176 1.51 -17.60 -11.00
CA GLU A 176 1.98 -18.84 -11.65
C GLU A 176 3.07 -18.56 -12.69
N ALA A 177 2.92 -17.49 -13.46
CA ALA A 177 3.90 -17.09 -14.46
C ALA A 177 5.24 -16.70 -13.85
N LEU A 178 5.20 -15.89 -12.77
CA LEU A 178 6.38 -15.52 -11.99
C LEU A 178 7.06 -16.75 -11.38
N ALA A 179 6.29 -17.66 -10.79
CA ALA A 179 6.81 -18.90 -10.21
C ALA A 179 7.45 -19.85 -11.24
N SER A 180 6.91 -19.87 -12.46
CA SER A 180 7.40 -20.73 -13.55
C SER A 180 8.62 -20.15 -14.28
N GLY A 181 9.04 -18.91 -13.97
CA GLY A 181 10.08 -18.20 -14.72
C GLY A 181 9.70 -17.90 -16.18
N LYS A 182 8.41 -18.00 -16.53
CA LYS A 182 7.91 -17.56 -17.84
C LYS A 182 8.03 -16.04 -17.90
N HIS A 183 8.22 -15.47 -19.09
CA HIS A 183 8.39 -14.02 -19.26
C HIS A 183 7.15 -13.26 -18.77
N ALA A 184 7.15 -12.88 -17.49
CA ALA A 184 6.09 -12.10 -16.84
C ALA A 184 5.81 -10.78 -17.59
N GLN A 185 6.82 -10.25 -18.30
CA GLN A 185 6.70 -9.07 -19.15
C GLN A 185 5.68 -9.26 -20.30
N ALA A 186 5.62 -10.44 -20.91
CA ALA A 186 4.66 -10.70 -21.99
C ALA A 186 3.22 -10.80 -21.48
N LEU A 187 3.03 -11.16 -20.20
CA LEU A 187 1.74 -11.11 -19.52
C LEU A 187 1.37 -9.68 -19.13
N ALA A 188 2.32 -8.90 -18.60
CA ALA A 188 2.15 -7.48 -18.30
C ALA A 188 1.63 -6.68 -19.51
N ASP A 189 2.23 -6.92 -20.69
CA ASP A 189 1.85 -6.24 -21.94
C ASP A 189 0.45 -6.65 -22.44
N SER A 190 -0.13 -7.72 -21.91
CA SER A 190 -1.46 -8.24 -22.27
C SER A 190 -2.56 -7.91 -21.27
N MET A 191 -2.20 -7.51 -20.05
CA MET A 191 -3.15 -7.17 -18.98
C MET A 191 -3.63 -5.72 -19.18
N VAL A 192 -4.95 -5.55 -19.28
CA VAL A 192 -5.59 -4.22 -19.27
C VAL A 192 -5.50 -3.67 -17.85
N GLU A 193 -5.28 -2.36 -17.70
CA GLU A 193 -5.17 -1.69 -16.40
C GLU A 193 -6.35 -2.08 -15.49
N ALA A 194 -6.05 -2.80 -14.41
CA ALA A 194 -7.08 -3.31 -13.51
C ALA A 194 -7.80 -2.15 -12.81
N PRO A 195 -9.14 -2.14 -12.78
CA PRO A 195 -9.87 -1.12 -12.05
C PRO A 195 -9.52 -1.19 -10.57
N SER A 196 -9.29 -0.02 -9.94
CA SER A 196 -9.04 0.04 -8.50
C SER A 196 -10.24 -0.56 -7.72
N PRO A 197 -10.00 -1.30 -6.64
CA PRO A 197 -11.07 -1.82 -5.80
C PRO A 197 -11.89 -0.64 -5.24
N VAL A 198 -13.21 -0.71 -5.42
CA VAL A 198 -14.14 0.22 -4.79
C VAL A 198 -14.49 -0.36 -3.43
N HIS A 199 -14.25 0.40 -2.36
CA HIS A 199 -14.67 0.01 -1.01
C HIS A 199 -16.20 -0.14 -1.00
N ARG A 200 -16.72 -1.36 -0.81
CA ARG A 200 -18.13 -1.54 -0.44
C ARG A 200 -18.26 -1.07 1.00
N SER A 201 -18.63 0.19 1.20
CA SER A 201 -19.13 0.64 2.49
C SER A 201 -20.34 -0.22 2.86
N ASP A 202 -20.34 -0.75 4.09
CA ASP A 202 -21.45 -1.49 4.67
C ASP A 202 -22.78 -0.74 4.50
N GLU A 203 -23.60 -1.16 3.55
CA GLU A 203 -24.98 -0.67 3.37
C GLU A 203 -25.98 -1.82 3.24
N GLU A 204 -25.74 -2.94 3.94
CA GLU A 204 -26.72 -4.02 4.14
C GLU A 204 -26.94 -4.37 5.63
N ALA A 205 -27.01 -3.34 6.48
CA ALA A 205 -27.47 -3.48 7.87
C ALA A 205 -28.64 -2.54 8.20
N ALA A 206 -29.56 -2.34 7.26
CA ALA A 206 -30.90 -1.88 7.56
C ALA A 206 -31.77 -2.24 6.37
N HIS A 207 -32.70 -3.19 6.52
CA HIS A 207 -34.03 -3.27 5.89
C HIS A 207 -34.55 -4.70 6.13
N GLY A 208 -35.44 -4.86 7.12
CA GLY A 208 -36.15 -6.14 7.30
C GLY A 208 -36.61 -6.49 8.71
N SER A 209 -36.99 -5.52 9.54
CA SER A 209 -37.98 -5.77 10.59
C SER A 209 -39.25 -5.01 10.23
N ALA A 210 -40.26 -5.77 9.81
CA ALA A 210 -41.67 -5.44 9.91
C ALA A 210 -42.42 -6.77 10.08
#